data_AF-A0A561B0T6-F1
#
_entry.id   AF-A0A561B0T6-F1
#
_cell.length_a   1.000
_cell.length_b   1.000
_cell.length_c   1.000
_cell.angle_alpha   90.00
_cell.angle_beta   90.00
_cell.angle_gamma   90.00
#
_symmetry.space_group_name_H-M   'P 1'
#
loop_
_entity.id
_entity.type
_entity.pdbx_description
1 polymer ?
#
loop_
_entity_poly.entity_id
_entity_poly.type
_entity_poly.pdbx_seq_one_letter_code
_entity_poly.pdbx_strand_id
1 'polypeptide(L)'
;MRLDVVSIFPEYLAALDLSLVGKAAKSGLLDVRVHDLRDWTYDRHRTVDDTPYGGGAGMVMKPEPWGEALDAVAPPDGPAQPRLIVPTPAGRPFSQELAYELAAEPWLAFACGRYEGIDARVAAYAGERMRVDEVSIGDYVLNGGEVAVLVMVEAVARLLPGVIGNPESLAEESHSGDGLLEYPVYTKPATWRGHDVPDVLLSGNHGVIAQWRHEQSLHRTAERRPDLLAAWGDAAARKEDAASLVDVVPATEADAGEIHALQLASFLSEAQAYGDLGIPPLTEDVPASVERIRAGGVWKAVAGTRVVGSVQVTVDGAVARIGRLMVAPDWQGRGLGARLLRFAEQTAPAGVTGYELFTGALSERNLGLYTKAGYREVRRERQTDKVELVLLAKRRRRR
;
A
#
# COMPACT_ATOMS: atom_id res chain seq x y z
N MET A 1 -9.48 14.66 -6.69
CA MET A 1 -9.05 15.26 -5.41
C MET A 1 -8.95 16.77 -5.60
N ARG A 2 -9.28 17.58 -4.59
CA ARG A 2 -9.08 19.03 -4.57
C ARG A 2 -7.87 19.41 -3.71
N LEU A 3 -7.05 20.35 -4.18
CA LEU A 3 -5.90 20.92 -3.48
C LEU A 3 -6.06 22.45 -3.46
N ASP A 4 -6.09 23.05 -2.28
CA ASP A 4 -5.97 24.50 -2.12
C ASP A 4 -4.61 24.84 -1.50
N VAL A 5 -3.87 25.76 -2.10
CA VAL A 5 -2.57 26.19 -1.60
C VAL A 5 -2.60 27.69 -1.36
N VAL A 6 -2.35 28.10 -0.12
CA VAL A 6 -2.27 29.50 0.27
C VAL A 6 -0.80 29.87 0.45
N SER A 7 -0.35 30.90 -0.28
CA SER A 7 1.05 31.36 -0.27
C SER A 7 1.12 32.84 -0.59
N ILE A 8 2.22 33.49 -0.19
CA ILE A 8 2.56 34.85 -0.64
C ILE A 8 3.41 34.84 -1.94
N PHE A 9 3.62 33.70 -2.58
CA PHE A 9 4.30 33.55 -3.86
C PHE A 9 3.56 32.54 -4.74
N PRO A 10 2.34 32.87 -5.22
CA PRO A 10 1.57 31.97 -6.06
C PRO A 10 2.33 31.52 -7.32
N GLU A 11 3.18 32.38 -7.89
CA GLU A 11 4.00 32.07 -9.07
C GLU A 11 5.03 30.96 -8.80
N TYR A 12 5.44 30.76 -7.55
CA TYR A 12 6.33 29.65 -7.17
C TYR A 12 5.69 28.29 -7.49
N LEU A 13 4.35 28.22 -7.43
CA LEU A 13 3.57 27.00 -7.60
C LEU A 13 3.18 26.73 -9.06
N ALA A 14 3.60 27.58 -10.01
CA ALA A 14 3.39 27.33 -11.44
C ALA A 14 3.99 25.99 -11.93
N ALA A 15 4.94 25.42 -11.18
CA ALA A 15 5.45 24.07 -11.45
C ALA A 15 4.38 22.98 -11.39
N LEU A 16 3.27 23.19 -10.67
CA LEU A 16 2.14 22.26 -10.59
C LEU A 16 1.41 22.10 -11.95
N ASP A 17 1.56 23.04 -12.88
CA ASP A 17 0.99 22.97 -14.24
C ASP A 17 1.80 22.08 -15.19
N LEU A 18 2.95 21.56 -14.74
CA LEU A 18 3.88 20.77 -15.53
C LEU A 18 3.67 19.26 -15.32
N SER A 19 4.22 18.47 -16.25
CA SER A 19 4.35 17.01 -16.13
C SER A 19 3.02 16.29 -15.78
N LEU A 20 3.07 15.25 -14.93
CA LEU A 20 1.93 14.41 -14.56
C LEU A 20 0.89 15.18 -13.74
N VAL A 21 1.30 16.06 -12.82
CA VAL A 21 0.39 16.87 -12.01
C VAL A 21 -0.45 17.78 -12.90
N GLY A 22 0.19 18.52 -13.81
CA GLY A 22 -0.51 19.39 -14.75
C GLY A 22 -1.40 18.62 -15.74
N LYS A 23 -1.00 17.41 -16.15
CA LYS A 23 -1.88 16.53 -16.95
C LYS A 23 -3.09 16.08 -16.15
N ALA A 24 -2.92 15.67 -14.90
CA ALA A 24 -4.00 15.26 -14.00
C ALA A 24 -4.98 16.40 -13.72
N ALA A 25 -4.46 17.63 -13.61
CA ALA A 25 -5.29 18.82 -13.49
C ALA A 25 -6.13 19.07 -14.75
N LYS A 26 -5.50 19.03 -15.93
CA LYS A 26 -6.17 19.22 -17.22
C LYS A 26 -7.20 18.13 -17.54
N SER A 27 -7.01 16.91 -17.05
CA SER A 27 -7.97 15.81 -17.21
C SER A 27 -9.07 15.79 -16.13
N GLY A 28 -9.03 16.70 -15.16
CA GLY A 28 -10.02 16.79 -14.08
C GLY A 28 -9.86 15.74 -12.97
N LEU A 29 -8.75 14.99 -12.94
CA LEU A 29 -8.43 14.06 -11.84
C LEU A 29 -8.00 14.82 -10.57
N LEU A 30 -7.40 16.00 -10.77
CA LEU A 30 -6.94 16.91 -9.73
C LEU A 30 -7.53 18.31 -9.95
N ASP A 31 -8.01 18.96 -8.90
CA ASP A 31 -8.43 20.36 -8.91
C ASP A 31 -7.44 21.14 -8.04
N VAL A 32 -6.55 21.91 -8.66
CA VAL A 32 -5.50 22.68 -7.96
C VAL A 32 -5.87 24.15 -7.96
N ARG A 33 -5.95 24.75 -6.77
CA ARG A 33 -6.29 26.16 -6.56
C ARG A 33 -5.20 26.82 -5.74
N VAL A 34 -4.63 27.89 -6.28
CA VAL A 34 -3.57 28.65 -5.63
C VAL A 34 -4.11 30.02 -5.26
N HIS A 35 -3.86 30.43 -4.02
CA HIS A 35 -4.41 31.62 -3.40
C HIS A 35 -3.27 32.53 -2.90
N ASP A 36 -3.26 33.79 -3.31
CA ASP A 36 -2.33 34.80 -2.77
C ASP A 36 -2.83 35.26 -1.40
N LEU A 37 -2.11 34.91 -0.32
CA LEU A 37 -2.50 35.31 1.04
C LEU A 37 -2.68 36.83 1.17
N ARG A 38 -1.97 37.61 0.35
CA ARG A 38 -2.08 39.08 0.36
C ARG A 38 -3.43 39.60 -0.11
N ASP A 39 -4.31 38.77 -0.65
CA ASP A 39 -5.68 39.16 -1.00
C ASP A 39 -6.57 39.35 0.25
N TRP A 40 -6.16 38.83 1.40
CA TRP A 40 -6.80 39.00 2.71
C TRP A 40 -6.09 40.02 3.59
N THR A 41 -5.58 41.08 2.97
CA THR A 41 -4.95 42.20 3.67
C THR A 41 -5.63 43.51 3.29
N TYR A 42 -5.69 44.45 4.24
CA TYR A 42 -6.48 45.67 4.11
C TYR A 42 -5.65 46.96 4.18
N ASP A 43 -4.36 46.84 4.49
CA ASP A 43 -3.44 47.97 4.46
C ASP A 43 -2.88 48.18 3.05
N ARG A 44 -2.44 49.41 2.77
CA ARG A 44 -1.89 49.80 1.45
C ARG A 44 -0.70 48.94 1.01
N HIS A 45 0.07 48.40 1.95
CA HIS A 45 1.29 47.63 1.66
C HIS A 45 1.03 46.13 1.55
N ARG A 46 -0.22 45.69 1.73
CA ARG A 46 -0.63 44.28 1.73
C ARG A 46 0.22 43.44 2.70
N THR A 47 0.29 43.89 3.95
CA THR A 47 1.21 43.40 4.96
C THR A 47 0.72 42.10 5.59
N VAL A 48 1.51 41.03 5.48
CA VAL A 48 1.19 39.68 5.95
C VAL A 48 2.00 39.23 7.16
N ASP A 49 2.94 40.05 7.62
CA ASP A 49 3.90 39.74 8.68
C ASP A 49 4.06 40.90 9.67
N ASP A 50 4.52 40.59 10.88
CA ASP A 50 4.87 41.57 11.92
C ASP A 50 6.01 41.03 12.82
N THR A 51 6.55 41.88 13.67
CA THR A 51 7.59 41.51 14.65
C THR A 51 7.09 40.48 15.67
N PRO A 52 7.94 39.53 16.09
CA PRO A 52 7.55 38.52 17.07
C PRO A 52 7.37 39.10 18.48
N TYR A 53 6.33 38.63 19.18
CA TYR A 53 6.23 38.84 20.64
C TYR A 53 7.40 38.14 21.35
N GLY A 54 7.93 38.77 22.40
CA GLY A 54 9.11 38.29 23.13
C GLY A 54 10.45 38.77 22.55
N GLY A 55 10.43 39.51 21.43
CA GLY A 55 11.62 39.97 20.74
C GLY A 55 12.27 38.85 19.92
N GLY A 56 13.38 39.17 19.24
CA GLY A 56 14.04 38.28 18.30
C GLY A 56 14.29 38.96 16.95
N ALA A 57 15.12 38.34 16.12
CA ALA A 57 15.27 38.75 14.72
C ALA A 57 14.15 38.13 13.87
N GLY A 58 13.88 38.71 12.70
CA GLY A 58 12.90 38.18 11.75
C GLY A 58 11.48 38.70 11.94
N MET A 59 10.56 38.09 11.21
CA MET A 59 9.14 38.45 11.15
C MET A 59 8.29 37.18 11.27
N VAL A 60 7.07 37.31 11.78
CA VAL A 60 6.10 36.21 11.91
C VAL A 60 4.86 36.57 11.11
N MET A 61 4.31 35.62 10.35
CA MET A 61 3.11 35.88 9.56
C MET A 61 1.91 36.11 10.48
N LYS A 62 1.17 37.19 10.23
CA LYS A 62 0.05 37.67 11.03
C LYS A 62 -1.12 36.68 11.01
N PRO A 63 -1.85 36.51 12.12
CA PRO A 63 -2.96 35.56 12.17
C PRO A 63 -4.16 35.96 11.30
N GLU A 64 -4.49 37.26 11.19
CA GLU A 64 -5.74 37.69 10.54
C GLU A 64 -5.83 37.31 9.05
N PRO A 65 -4.83 37.62 8.18
CA PRO A 65 -4.90 37.22 6.78
C PRO A 65 -5.01 35.70 6.61
N TRP A 66 -4.38 34.93 7.50
CA TRP A 66 -4.48 33.48 7.49
C TRP A 66 -5.85 32.98 7.91
N GLY A 67 -6.43 33.54 8.98
CA GLY A 67 -7.77 33.19 9.44
C GLY A 67 -8.80 33.41 8.34
N GLU A 68 -8.80 34.60 7.73
CA GLU A 68 -9.74 34.92 6.65
C GLU A 68 -9.51 34.07 5.39
N ALA A 69 -8.26 33.79 5.02
CA ALA A 69 -7.96 32.91 3.89
C ALA A 69 -8.48 31.49 4.13
N LEU A 70 -8.27 30.95 5.33
CA LEU A 70 -8.75 29.61 5.69
C LEU A 70 -10.29 29.56 5.76
N ASP A 71 -10.95 30.62 6.23
CA ASP A 71 -12.40 30.73 6.25
C ASP A 71 -13.00 30.88 4.85
N ALA A 72 -12.32 31.59 3.94
CA ALA A 72 -12.75 31.71 2.56
C ALA A 72 -12.57 30.39 1.78
N VAL A 73 -11.42 29.72 1.95
CA VAL A 73 -11.11 28.45 1.27
C VAL A 73 -12.00 27.32 1.79
N ALA A 74 -12.18 27.26 3.10
CA ALA A 74 -12.99 26.27 3.81
C ALA A 74 -13.91 27.00 4.79
N PRO A 75 -15.13 27.38 4.38
CA PRO A 75 -16.09 28.02 5.28
C PRO A 75 -16.42 27.13 6.49
N PRO A 76 -16.59 27.71 7.71
CA PRO A 76 -16.98 26.94 8.90
C PRO A 76 -18.28 26.15 8.72
N ASP A 77 -19.28 26.76 8.08
CA ASP A 77 -20.58 26.14 7.76
C ASP A 77 -20.55 25.33 6.44
N GLY A 78 -19.36 25.06 5.91
CA GLY A 78 -19.16 24.29 4.70
C GLY A 78 -19.56 22.82 4.86
N PRO A 79 -20.01 22.16 3.79
CA PRO A 79 -20.45 20.75 3.84
C PRO A 79 -19.32 19.75 4.12
N ALA A 80 -18.07 20.17 3.99
CA ALA A 80 -16.87 19.38 4.26
C ALA A 80 -15.72 20.31 4.66
N GLN A 81 -14.69 19.76 5.31
CA GLN A 81 -13.48 20.47 5.69
C GLN A 81 -12.26 19.77 5.07
N PRO A 82 -11.23 20.51 4.61
CA PRO A 82 -10.00 19.90 4.12
C PRO A 82 -9.20 19.32 5.28
N ARG A 83 -8.23 18.46 4.96
CA ARG A 83 -7.09 18.23 5.85
C ARG A 83 -6.04 19.32 5.58
N LEU A 84 -5.75 20.15 6.57
CA LEU A 84 -4.80 21.25 6.47
C LEU A 84 -3.38 20.75 6.76
N ILE A 85 -2.47 20.98 5.82
CA ILE A 85 -1.06 20.66 5.95
C ILE A 85 -0.27 21.97 6.10
N VAL A 86 0.48 22.07 7.18
CA VAL A 86 1.36 23.22 7.46
C VAL A 86 2.81 22.75 7.30
N PRO A 87 3.51 23.08 6.21
CA PRO A 87 4.91 22.73 6.07
C PRO A 87 5.76 23.46 7.12
N THR A 88 6.47 22.71 7.95
CA THR A 88 7.37 23.24 8.98
C THR A 88 8.45 22.22 9.31
N PRO A 89 9.72 22.62 9.52
CA PRO A 89 10.79 21.68 9.89
C PRO A 89 10.56 21.01 11.25
N ALA A 90 9.69 21.58 12.11
CA ALA A 90 9.30 20.99 13.39
C ALA A 90 8.18 19.94 13.29
N GLY A 91 7.60 19.76 12.09
CA GLY A 91 6.49 18.86 11.84
C GLY A 91 6.92 17.40 11.77
N ARG A 92 5.94 16.49 11.68
CA ARG A 92 6.23 15.07 11.45
C ARG A 92 6.93 14.88 10.10
N PRO A 93 7.97 14.05 9.99
CA PRO A 93 8.62 13.79 8.71
C PRO A 93 7.65 13.23 7.66
N PHE A 94 7.74 13.75 6.44
CA PHE A 94 6.97 13.28 5.29
C PHE A 94 7.56 11.95 4.82
N SER A 95 6.73 10.91 4.80
CA SER A 95 7.08 9.56 4.37
C SER A 95 6.14 9.07 3.27
N GLN A 96 6.48 7.95 2.65
CA GLN A 96 5.64 7.34 1.63
C GLN A 96 4.29 6.86 2.21
N GLU A 97 4.27 6.41 3.47
CA GLU A 97 3.05 6.08 4.20
C GLU A 97 2.15 7.30 4.38
N LEU A 98 2.73 8.45 4.71
CA LEU A 98 1.98 9.69 4.78
C LEU A 98 1.47 10.11 3.39
N ALA A 99 2.25 9.92 2.32
CA ALA A 99 1.75 10.17 0.96
C ALA A 99 0.52 9.31 0.65
N TYR A 100 0.50 8.02 1.04
CA TYR A 100 -0.69 7.16 0.91
C TYR A 100 -1.88 7.67 1.72
N GLU A 101 -1.68 8.09 2.97
CA GLU A 101 -2.74 8.67 3.80
C GLU A 101 -3.35 9.91 3.14
N LEU A 102 -2.50 10.84 2.68
CA LEU A 102 -2.95 12.09 2.05
C LEU A 102 -3.61 11.82 0.69
N ALA A 103 -3.16 10.80 -0.04
CA ALA A 103 -3.75 10.40 -1.32
C ALA A 103 -5.21 9.92 -1.20
N ALA A 104 -5.60 9.42 -0.02
CA ALA A 104 -6.96 8.98 0.27
C ALA A 104 -7.92 10.12 0.60
N GLU A 105 -7.41 11.33 0.89
CA GLU A 105 -8.23 12.47 1.25
C GLU A 105 -8.89 13.08 -0.02
N PRO A 106 -10.19 13.40 0.00
CA PRO A 106 -10.82 14.04 -1.14
C PRO A 106 -10.36 15.50 -1.33
N TRP A 107 -9.91 16.14 -0.25
CA TRP A 107 -9.55 17.55 -0.19
C TRP A 107 -8.40 17.84 0.79
N LEU A 108 -7.32 18.43 0.28
CA LEU A 108 -6.20 18.93 1.06
C LEU A 108 -6.09 20.46 0.93
N ALA A 109 -5.71 21.12 2.01
CA ALA A 109 -5.31 22.51 2.02
C ALA A 109 -3.86 22.63 2.51
N PHE A 110 -3.10 23.59 1.98
CA PHE A 110 -1.71 23.82 2.35
C PHE A 110 -1.48 25.28 2.75
N ALA A 111 -0.85 25.49 3.91
CA ALA A 111 -0.49 26.80 4.42
C ALA A 111 1.02 27.04 4.33
N CYS A 112 1.47 27.66 3.23
CA CYS A 112 2.89 27.95 3.00
C CYS A 112 3.42 29.07 3.92
N GLY A 113 4.04 28.69 5.03
CA GLY A 113 4.75 29.62 5.90
C GLY A 113 5.99 30.25 5.26
N ARG A 114 6.34 31.45 5.72
CA ARG A 114 7.54 32.24 5.37
C ARG A 114 8.11 32.89 6.63
N TYR A 115 9.28 33.50 6.51
CA TYR A 115 9.97 34.17 7.62
C TYR A 115 10.24 33.19 8.76
N GLU A 116 9.97 33.56 10.03
CA GLU A 116 10.07 32.66 11.19
C GLU A 116 8.88 31.68 11.28
N GLY A 117 7.87 31.82 10.42
CA GLY A 117 6.71 30.95 10.35
C GLY A 117 5.38 31.69 10.48
N ILE A 118 4.32 30.89 10.64
CA ILE A 118 2.96 31.36 10.86
C ILE A 118 2.72 31.48 12.36
N ASP A 119 1.98 32.50 12.80
CA ASP A 119 1.53 32.60 14.19
C ASP A 119 0.84 31.29 14.63
N ALA A 120 1.33 30.67 15.71
CA ALA A 120 0.88 29.36 16.17
C ALA A 120 -0.63 29.29 16.46
N ARG A 121 -1.28 30.43 16.75
CA ARG A 121 -2.72 30.50 16.96
C ARG A 121 -3.52 30.16 15.71
N VAL A 122 -2.96 30.35 14.51
CA VAL A 122 -3.61 30.00 13.24
C VAL A 122 -3.84 28.49 13.14
N ALA A 123 -2.83 27.69 13.47
CA ALA A 123 -2.95 26.23 13.47
C ALA A 123 -3.95 25.76 14.54
N ALA A 124 -3.94 26.37 15.72
CA ALA A 124 -4.90 26.08 16.77
C ALA A 124 -6.34 26.42 16.34
N TYR A 125 -6.55 27.60 15.75
CA TYR A 125 -7.84 28.05 15.22
C TYR A 125 -8.38 27.11 14.14
N ALA A 126 -7.54 26.74 13.16
CA ALA A 126 -7.94 25.77 12.14
C ALA A 126 -8.28 24.40 12.76
N GLY A 127 -7.52 23.98 13.77
CA GLY A 127 -7.71 22.73 14.51
C GLY A 127 -9.06 22.60 15.23
N GLU A 128 -9.77 23.71 15.47
CA GLU A 128 -11.12 23.68 16.04
C GLU A 128 -12.15 23.04 15.09
N ARG A 129 -11.88 23.03 13.79
CA ARG A 129 -12.86 22.62 12.76
C ARG A 129 -12.33 21.65 11.71
N MET A 130 -11.01 21.54 11.53
CA MET A 130 -10.41 20.66 10.54
C MET A 130 -9.18 19.94 11.09
N ARG A 131 -8.83 18.81 10.49
CA ARG A 131 -7.60 18.10 10.86
C ARG A 131 -6.40 18.90 10.36
N VAL A 132 -5.50 19.26 11.27
CA VAL A 132 -4.25 19.98 10.97
C VAL A 132 -3.06 19.06 11.19
N ASP A 133 -2.18 18.94 10.19
CA ASP A 133 -0.90 18.26 10.32
C ASP A 133 0.24 19.22 10.00
N GLU A 134 1.14 19.41 10.96
CA GLU A 134 2.45 20.01 10.72
C GLU A 134 3.38 18.96 10.11
N VAL A 135 3.95 19.24 8.94
CA VAL A 135 4.73 18.25 8.17
C VAL A 135 6.08 18.82 7.75
N SER A 136 7.15 18.05 8.01
CA SER A 136 8.52 18.36 7.60
C SER A 136 8.91 17.51 6.40
N ILE A 137 9.58 18.07 5.40
CA ILE A 137 10.16 17.30 4.28
C ILE A 137 11.62 16.89 4.52
N GLY A 138 12.14 17.14 5.72
CA GLY A 138 13.43 16.65 6.18
C GLY A 138 14.12 17.60 7.16
N ASP A 139 15.24 17.13 7.73
CA ASP A 139 15.98 17.81 8.81
C ASP A 139 16.89 18.92 8.27
N TYR A 140 16.28 19.93 7.66
CA TYR A 140 16.93 21.13 7.12
C TYR A 140 15.94 22.30 7.06
N VAL A 141 16.46 23.52 6.91
CA VAL A 141 15.66 24.75 6.90
C VAL A 141 15.59 25.32 5.49
N LEU A 142 14.41 25.78 5.09
CA LEU A 142 14.11 26.39 3.79
C LEU A 142 13.55 27.80 3.99
N ASN A 143 13.60 28.60 2.93
CA ASN A 143 13.06 29.98 2.96
C ASN A 143 11.53 30.05 3.00
N GLY A 144 10.82 28.93 2.80
CA GLY A 144 9.36 28.89 2.74
C GLY A 144 8.79 27.51 2.45
N GLY A 145 7.50 27.36 2.73
CA GLY A 145 6.76 26.10 2.59
C GLY A 145 6.43 25.69 1.15
N GLU A 146 6.57 26.58 0.15
CA GLU A 146 6.10 26.34 -1.22
C GLU A 146 6.81 25.15 -1.87
N VAL A 147 8.13 25.02 -1.68
CA VAL A 147 8.87 23.87 -2.19
C VAL A 147 8.46 22.57 -1.50
N ALA A 148 8.11 22.61 -0.21
CA ALA A 148 7.60 21.46 0.50
C ALA A 148 6.22 21.05 0.00
N VAL A 149 5.36 22.01 -0.35
CA VAL A 149 4.08 21.72 -1.02
C VAL A 149 4.30 21.07 -2.38
N LEU A 150 5.23 21.58 -3.21
CA LEU A 150 5.54 20.94 -4.50
C LEU A 150 5.95 19.46 -4.32
N VAL A 151 6.85 19.18 -3.37
CA VAL A 151 7.29 17.81 -3.04
C VAL A 151 6.12 16.92 -2.60
N MET A 152 5.31 17.40 -1.65
CA MET A 152 4.19 16.63 -1.12
C MET A 152 3.11 16.40 -2.19
N VAL A 153 2.76 17.42 -2.97
CA VAL A 153 1.76 17.31 -4.04
C VAL A 153 2.23 16.36 -5.13
N GLU A 154 3.51 16.37 -5.52
CA GLU A 154 4.03 15.41 -6.50
C GLU A 154 3.92 13.97 -6.00
N ALA A 155 4.31 13.71 -4.73
CA ALA A 155 4.24 12.40 -4.12
C ALA A 155 2.79 11.90 -3.89
N VAL A 156 1.86 12.80 -3.61
CA VAL A 156 0.43 12.47 -3.40
C VAL A 156 -0.30 12.29 -4.73
N ALA A 157 -0.17 13.23 -5.66
CA ALA A 157 -0.93 13.23 -6.91
C ALA A 157 -0.62 12.00 -7.77
N ARG A 158 0.63 11.53 -7.76
CA ARG A 158 1.05 10.34 -8.52
C ARG A 158 0.38 9.04 -8.05
N LEU A 159 -0.14 9.00 -6.82
CA LEU A 159 -0.85 7.84 -6.25
C LEU A 159 -2.33 7.81 -6.64
N LEU A 160 -2.86 8.90 -7.21
CA LEU A 160 -4.26 8.96 -7.61
C LEU A 160 -4.53 8.04 -8.81
N PRO A 161 -5.64 7.27 -8.79
CA PRO A 161 -6.03 6.43 -9.91
C PRO A 161 -6.12 7.24 -11.21
N GLY A 162 -5.45 6.75 -12.25
CA GLY A 162 -5.44 7.37 -13.58
C GLY A 162 -4.35 8.42 -13.81
N VAL A 163 -3.52 8.77 -12.81
CA VAL A 163 -2.39 9.69 -12.99
C VAL A 163 -1.15 8.98 -13.57
N ILE A 164 -0.81 7.80 -13.05
CA ILE A 164 0.23 6.94 -13.61
C ILE A 164 -0.40 5.90 -14.54
N GLY A 165 0.23 5.69 -15.70
CA GLY A 165 -0.28 4.78 -16.73
C GLY A 165 -0.14 3.28 -16.40
N ASN A 166 0.86 2.89 -15.61
CA ASN A 166 1.01 1.52 -15.14
C ASN A 166 1.02 1.47 -13.60
N PRO A 167 -0.11 1.14 -12.94
CA PRO A 167 -0.19 1.04 -11.48
C PRO A 167 0.79 0.03 -10.86
N GLU A 168 1.20 -1.01 -11.61
CA GLU A 168 2.17 -2.00 -11.12
C GLU A 168 3.55 -1.37 -10.83
N SER A 169 3.89 -0.26 -11.50
CA SER A 169 5.17 0.41 -11.24
C SER A 169 5.26 1.00 -9.83
N LEU A 170 4.12 1.41 -9.25
CA LEU A 170 4.08 1.96 -7.88
C LEU A 170 4.47 0.91 -6.83
N ALA A 171 4.24 -0.37 -7.11
CA ALA A 171 4.50 -1.44 -6.16
C ALA A 171 6.00 -1.81 -6.04
N GLU A 172 6.80 -1.55 -7.07
CA GLU A 172 8.23 -1.90 -7.10
C GLU A 172 9.18 -0.72 -6.77
N GLU A 173 8.62 0.48 -6.54
CA GLU A 173 9.39 1.69 -6.26
C GLU A 173 10.01 1.72 -4.85
N SER A 174 11.03 2.57 -4.69
CA SER A 174 11.67 2.77 -3.39
C SER A 174 10.66 3.24 -2.34
N HIS A 175 10.77 2.70 -1.13
CA HIS A 175 9.88 2.99 0.01
C HIS A 175 8.43 2.50 -0.15
N SER A 176 8.08 1.85 -1.26
CA SER A 176 6.78 1.18 -1.41
C SER A 176 6.75 -0.19 -0.74
N GLY A 177 5.55 -0.64 -0.36
CA GLY A 177 5.27 -1.98 0.12
C GLY A 177 6.09 -2.40 1.34
N ASP A 178 7.18 -3.11 1.09
CA ASP A 178 8.08 -3.65 2.11
C ASP A 178 9.12 -2.61 2.61
N GLY A 179 9.15 -1.39 2.06
CA GLY A 179 9.96 -0.27 2.58
C GLY A 179 11.43 -0.26 2.14
N LEU A 180 11.81 -1.11 1.17
CA LEU A 180 13.17 -1.22 0.64
C LEU A 180 13.45 -0.19 -0.47
N LEU A 181 14.72 -0.03 -0.85
CA LEU A 181 15.13 0.74 -2.02
C LEU A 181 14.98 -0.06 -3.31
N GLU A 182 14.68 0.63 -4.42
CA GLU A 182 14.55 0.01 -5.74
C GLU A 182 15.89 -0.52 -6.27
N TYR A 183 15.81 -1.62 -7.02
CA TYR A 183 16.93 -2.22 -7.73
C TYR A 183 17.51 -1.29 -8.81
N PRO A 184 18.75 -1.52 -9.29
CA PRO A 184 19.31 -0.72 -10.37
C PRO A 184 18.55 -0.98 -11.69
N VAL A 185 18.20 0.10 -12.38
CA VAL A 185 17.48 0.08 -13.66
C VAL A 185 18.44 0.28 -14.83
N TYR A 186 18.18 -0.44 -15.92
CA TYR A 186 18.98 -0.40 -17.15
C TYR A 186 18.07 -0.20 -18.35
N THR A 187 18.58 0.48 -19.37
CA THR A 187 17.89 0.65 -20.65
C THR A 187 18.87 0.46 -21.81
N LYS A 188 18.35 0.47 -23.03
CA LYS A 188 19.17 0.33 -24.25
C LYS A 188 20.17 1.49 -24.37
N PRO A 189 21.37 1.26 -24.93
CA PRO A 189 21.87 0.00 -25.51
C PRO A 189 22.40 -1.01 -24.48
N ALA A 190 22.55 -2.28 -24.87
CA ALA A 190 23.01 -3.37 -23.99
C ALA A 190 24.45 -3.20 -23.47
N THR A 191 25.30 -2.50 -24.22
CA THR A 191 26.65 -2.13 -23.82
C THR A 191 26.84 -0.63 -24.03
N TRP A 192 27.28 0.08 -23.01
CA TRP A 192 27.63 1.50 -23.10
C TRP A 192 29.03 1.73 -22.54
N ARG A 193 29.97 2.13 -23.40
CA ARG A 193 31.37 2.43 -23.01
C ARG A 193 32.07 1.31 -22.24
N GLY A 194 31.78 0.05 -22.59
CA GLY A 194 32.34 -1.13 -21.90
C GLY A 194 31.63 -1.50 -20.60
N HIS A 195 30.49 -0.86 -20.29
CA HIS A 195 29.59 -1.28 -19.22
C HIS A 195 28.41 -2.05 -19.83
N ASP A 196 28.41 -3.36 -19.59
CA ASP A 196 27.35 -4.25 -20.05
C ASP A 196 26.17 -4.28 -19.08
N VAL A 197 24.97 -4.38 -19.62
CA VAL A 197 23.77 -4.73 -18.85
C VAL A 197 23.93 -6.16 -18.31
N PRO A 198 23.59 -6.43 -17.04
CA PRO A 198 23.68 -7.78 -16.48
C PRO A 198 22.97 -8.84 -17.34
N ASP A 199 23.66 -9.94 -17.67
CA ASP A 199 23.15 -11.01 -18.56
C ASP A 199 21.80 -11.57 -18.12
N VAL A 200 21.55 -11.63 -16.81
CA VAL A 200 20.27 -12.05 -16.23
C VAL A 200 19.09 -11.23 -16.75
N LEU A 201 19.27 -9.93 -16.99
CA LEU A 201 18.24 -9.03 -17.52
C LEU A 201 18.00 -9.24 -19.02
N LEU A 202 18.93 -9.90 -19.73
CA LEU A 202 18.82 -10.25 -21.14
C LEU A 202 18.22 -11.65 -21.35
N SER A 203 18.04 -12.43 -20.28
CA SER A 203 17.65 -13.84 -20.35
C SER A 203 16.18 -14.09 -20.73
N GLY A 204 15.30 -13.08 -20.58
CA GLY A 204 13.85 -13.23 -20.73
C GLY A 204 13.18 -14.08 -19.64
N ASN A 205 13.93 -14.60 -18.66
CA ASN A 205 13.37 -15.42 -17.58
C ASN A 205 12.83 -14.53 -16.46
N HIS A 206 11.54 -14.23 -16.50
CA HIS A 206 10.87 -13.35 -15.53
C HIS A 206 11.10 -13.75 -14.06
N GLY A 207 11.15 -15.06 -13.75
CA GLY A 207 11.37 -15.53 -12.38
C GLY A 207 12.78 -15.23 -11.87
N VAL A 208 13.79 -15.48 -12.71
CA VAL A 208 15.19 -15.20 -12.37
C VAL A 208 15.44 -13.69 -12.31
N ILE A 209 14.83 -12.92 -13.22
CA ILE A 209 14.90 -11.45 -13.21
C ILE A 209 14.28 -10.88 -11.93
N ALA A 210 13.09 -11.35 -11.53
CA ALA A 210 12.44 -10.90 -10.31
C ALA A 210 13.25 -11.24 -9.05
N GLN A 211 13.84 -12.43 -9.00
CA GLN A 211 14.75 -12.81 -7.91
C GLN A 211 15.97 -11.89 -7.87
N TRP A 212 16.64 -11.68 -9.00
CA TRP A 212 17.80 -10.79 -9.08
C TRP A 212 17.44 -9.36 -8.66
N ARG A 213 16.29 -8.83 -9.10
CA ARG A 213 15.80 -7.50 -8.69
C ARG A 213 15.62 -7.42 -7.18
N HIS A 214 15.01 -8.42 -6.56
CA HIS A 214 14.83 -8.45 -5.11
C HIS A 214 16.18 -8.50 -4.37
N GLU A 215 17.11 -9.35 -4.81
CA GLU A 215 18.46 -9.44 -4.24
C GLU A 215 19.23 -8.13 -4.36
N GLN A 216 19.14 -7.43 -5.50
CA GLN A 216 19.77 -6.13 -5.69
C GLN A 216 19.12 -5.03 -4.84
N SER A 217 17.79 -5.05 -4.69
CA SER A 217 17.06 -4.15 -3.79
C SER A 217 17.54 -4.30 -2.35
N LEU A 218 17.64 -5.54 -1.85
CA LEU A 218 18.18 -5.84 -0.52
C LEU A 218 19.63 -5.38 -0.37
N HIS A 219 20.50 -5.71 -1.35
CA HIS A 219 21.90 -5.32 -1.31
C HIS A 219 22.08 -3.80 -1.27
N ARG A 220 21.37 -3.07 -2.13
CA ARG A 220 21.41 -1.61 -2.18
C ARG A 220 20.85 -0.97 -0.91
N THR A 221 19.80 -1.55 -0.34
CA THR A 221 19.24 -1.09 0.93
C THR A 221 20.23 -1.31 2.07
N ALA A 222 20.86 -2.50 2.14
CA ALA A 222 21.91 -2.79 3.12
C ALA A 222 23.07 -1.79 3.06
N GLU A 223 23.50 -1.43 1.84
CA GLU A 223 24.61 -0.51 1.61
C GLU A 223 24.27 0.94 1.97
N ARG A 224 23.08 1.42 1.57
CA ARG A 224 22.75 2.86 1.59
C ARG A 224 21.81 3.28 2.71
N ARG A 225 20.93 2.39 3.13
CA ARG A 225 19.87 2.62 4.13
C ARG A 225 19.71 1.39 5.02
N PRO A 226 20.77 1.02 5.80
CA PRO A 226 20.73 -0.15 6.67
C PRO A 226 19.61 -0.07 7.71
N ASP A 227 19.15 1.14 8.05
CA ASP A 227 17.99 1.40 8.89
C ASP A 227 16.69 0.82 8.28
N LEU A 228 16.48 0.97 6.97
CA LEU A 228 15.32 0.40 6.28
C LEU A 228 15.39 -1.12 6.19
N LEU A 229 16.59 -1.69 6.00
CA LEU A 229 16.77 -3.14 6.00
C LEU A 229 16.47 -3.74 7.37
N ALA A 230 16.91 -3.10 8.45
CA ALA A 230 16.59 -3.52 9.81
C ALA A 230 15.08 -3.47 10.07
N ALA A 231 14.41 -2.36 9.72
CA ALA A 231 12.96 -2.23 9.85
C ALA A 231 12.19 -3.27 9.01
N TRP A 232 12.66 -3.57 7.80
CA TRP A 232 12.14 -4.65 6.96
C TRP A 232 12.30 -6.02 7.64
N GLY A 233 13.48 -6.29 8.20
CA GLY A 233 13.77 -7.52 8.94
C GLY A 233 12.85 -7.70 10.16
N ASP A 234 12.66 -6.64 10.95
CA ASP A 234 11.75 -6.65 12.10
C ASP A 234 10.29 -6.85 11.68
N ALA A 235 9.88 -6.25 10.57
CA ALA A 235 8.53 -6.44 10.02
C ALA A 235 8.33 -7.87 9.50
N ALA A 236 9.34 -8.45 8.85
CA ALA A 236 9.34 -9.83 8.38
C ALA A 236 9.29 -10.80 9.58
N ALA A 237 10.11 -10.57 10.61
CA ALA A 237 10.11 -11.34 11.85
C ALA A 237 8.74 -11.27 12.55
N ARG A 238 8.14 -10.07 12.69
CA ARG A 238 6.78 -9.93 13.26
C ARG A 238 5.71 -10.67 12.46
N LYS A 239 5.80 -10.70 11.12
CA LYS A 239 4.88 -11.49 10.27
C LYS A 239 5.09 -12.99 10.54
N GLU A 240 6.33 -13.44 10.69
CA GLU A 240 6.66 -14.82 11.01
C GLU A 240 6.23 -15.21 12.43
N ASP A 241 6.39 -14.33 13.42
CA ASP A 241 5.94 -14.51 14.80
C ASP A 241 4.41 -14.54 14.90
N ALA A 242 3.72 -13.61 14.24
CA ALA A 242 2.26 -13.66 14.17
C ALA A 242 1.78 -14.97 13.53
N ALA A 243 2.46 -15.43 12.48
CA ALA A 243 2.18 -16.74 11.92
C ALA A 243 2.53 -17.88 12.88
N SER A 244 3.58 -17.78 13.69
CA SER A 244 4.05 -18.84 14.59
C SER A 244 3.17 -19.02 15.83
N LEU A 245 2.52 -17.96 16.30
CA LEU A 245 1.52 -17.94 17.39
C LEU A 245 0.20 -18.68 17.07
N VAL A 246 0.11 -19.27 15.89
CA VAL A 246 -1.07 -20.01 15.43
C VAL A 246 -0.78 -21.50 15.52
N ASP A 247 -1.65 -22.26 16.16
CA ASP A 247 -1.54 -23.73 16.16
C ASP A 247 -2.29 -24.29 14.95
N VAL A 248 -1.62 -25.12 14.15
CA VAL A 248 -2.26 -25.84 13.05
C VAL A 248 -2.61 -27.24 13.52
N VAL A 249 -3.90 -27.51 13.68
CA VAL A 249 -4.42 -28.77 14.23
C VAL A 249 -5.48 -29.37 13.31
N PRO A 250 -5.76 -30.69 13.38
CA PRO A 250 -6.86 -31.28 12.62
C PRO A 250 -8.19 -30.61 12.98
N ALA A 251 -9.03 -30.37 11.98
CA ALA A 251 -10.40 -29.90 12.20
C ALA A 251 -11.29 -31.05 12.67
N THR A 252 -12.26 -30.73 13.53
CA THR A 252 -13.30 -31.63 14.02
C THR A 252 -14.67 -31.14 13.59
N GLU A 253 -15.71 -31.96 13.68
CA GLU A 253 -17.07 -31.55 13.29
C GLU A 253 -17.56 -30.32 14.07
N ALA A 254 -17.10 -30.13 15.31
CA ALA A 254 -17.41 -28.96 16.12
C ALA A 254 -16.90 -27.65 15.50
N ASP A 255 -15.88 -27.72 14.63
CA ASP A 255 -15.28 -26.56 13.97
C ASP A 255 -16.00 -26.17 12.66
N ALA A 256 -16.95 -26.98 12.20
CA ALA A 256 -17.57 -26.81 10.89
C ALA A 256 -18.24 -25.43 10.73
N GLY A 257 -18.91 -24.94 11.78
CA GLY A 257 -19.53 -23.62 11.76
C GLY A 257 -18.52 -22.47 11.62
N GLU A 258 -17.41 -22.54 12.34
CA GLU A 258 -16.38 -21.49 12.31
C GLU A 258 -15.55 -21.55 11.02
N ILE A 259 -15.24 -22.75 10.53
CA ILE A 259 -14.58 -22.95 9.22
C ILE A 259 -15.48 -22.47 8.08
N HIS A 260 -16.80 -22.67 8.18
CA HIS A 260 -17.75 -22.15 7.22
C HIS A 260 -17.80 -20.61 7.24
N ALA A 261 -17.83 -19.99 8.42
CA ALA A 261 -17.74 -18.53 8.54
C ALA A 261 -16.43 -17.97 7.94
N LEU A 262 -15.30 -18.63 8.21
CA LEU A 262 -14.02 -18.32 7.59
C LEU A 262 -14.06 -18.46 6.06
N GLN A 263 -14.73 -19.48 5.53
CA GLN A 263 -14.92 -19.68 4.10
C GLN A 263 -15.65 -18.48 3.48
N LEU A 264 -16.81 -18.10 4.02
CA LEU A 264 -17.57 -16.95 3.53
C LEU A 264 -16.73 -15.66 3.55
N ALA A 265 -16.00 -15.41 4.64
CA ALA A 265 -15.17 -14.22 4.79
C ALA A 265 -13.97 -14.20 3.83
N SER A 266 -13.33 -15.34 3.58
CA SER A 266 -12.11 -15.42 2.76
C SER A 266 -12.37 -15.38 1.25
N PHE A 267 -13.55 -15.81 0.80
CA PHE A 267 -13.91 -15.85 -0.62
C PHE A 267 -14.70 -14.62 -1.11
N LEU A 268 -15.04 -13.68 -0.21
CA LEU A 268 -15.76 -12.46 -0.58
C LEU A 268 -14.98 -11.59 -1.59
N SER A 269 -13.66 -11.47 -1.45
CA SER A 269 -12.82 -10.71 -2.37
C SER A 269 -12.78 -11.34 -3.77
N GLU A 270 -12.82 -12.66 -3.87
CA GLU A 270 -12.88 -13.38 -5.15
C GLU A 270 -14.23 -13.15 -5.82
N ALA A 271 -15.33 -13.22 -5.06
CA ALA A 271 -16.66 -12.91 -5.58
C ALA A 271 -16.80 -11.45 -6.05
N GLN A 272 -16.16 -10.50 -5.36
CA GLN A 272 -16.09 -9.09 -5.79
C GLN A 272 -15.29 -8.93 -7.08
N ALA A 273 -14.14 -9.61 -7.20
CA ALA A 273 -13.31 -9.55 -8.41
C ALA A 273 -14.05 -10.07 -9.65
N TYR A 274 -14.86 -11.13 -9.50
CA TYR A 274 -15.64 -11.69 -10.59
C TYR A 274 -17.05 -11.10 -10.75
N GLY A 275 -17.50 -10.25 -9.82
CA GLY A 275 -18.89 -9.80 -9.77
C GLY A 275 -19.89 -10.95 -9.73
N ASP A 276 -19.57 -12.00 -8.96
CA ASP A 276 -20.33 -13.25 -8.89
C ASP A 276 -20.40 -13.78 -7.45
N LEU A 277 -21.55 -13.59 -6.79
CA LEU A 277 -21.83 -14.13 -5.46
C LEU A 277 -22.27 -15.61 -5.51
N GLY A 278 -22.47 -16.17 -6.71
CA GLY A 278 -22.89 -17.56 -6.92
C GLY A 278 -21.74 -18.56 -6.96
N ILE A 279 -20.51 -18.15 -6.64
CA ILE A 279 -19.36 -19.05 -6.63
C ILE A 279 -19.54 -20.17 -5.59
N PRO A 280 -19.13 -21.42 -5.88
CA PRO A 280 -19.40 -22.55 -4.98
C PRO A 280 -19.03 -22.34 -3.51
N PRO A 281 -17.89 -21.70 -3.14
CA PRO A 281 -17.54 -21.46 -1.74
C PRO A 281 -18.54 -20.57 -0.98
N LEU A 282 -19.31 -19.72 -1.66
CA LEU A 282 -20.30 -18.83 -1.04
C LEU A 282 -21.70 -19.42 -1.00
N THR A 283 -21.97 -20.47 -1.80
CA THR A 283 -23.27 -21.14 -1.87
C THR A 283 -23.35 -22.45 -1.09
N GLU A 284 -22.20 -23.02 -0.72
CA GLU A 284 -22.11 -24.17 0.18
C GLU A 284 -22.67 -23.83 1.57
N ASP A 285 -23.22 -24.81 2.27
CA ASP A 285 -23.74 -24.66 3.62
C ASP A 285 -22.82 -25.29 4.69
N VAL A 286 -23.20 -25.17 5.96
CA VAL A 286 -22.46 -25.78 7.08
C VAL A 286 -22.42 -27.31 6.96
N PRO A 287 -23.51 -28.03 6.63
CA PRO A 287 -23.46 -29.47 6.33
C PRO A 287 -22.37 -29.88 5.33
N ALA A 288 -22.18 -29.14 4.23
CA ALA A 288 -21.09 -29.41 3.29
C ALA A 288 -19.69 -29.29 3.96
N SER A 289 -19.54 -28.37 4.91
CA SER A 289 -18.30 -28.24 5.69
C SER A 289 -18.10 -29.41 6.67
N VAL A 290 -19.18 -29.91 7.29
CA VAL A 290 -19.16 -31.11 8.15
C VAL A 290 -18.71 -32.33 7.35
N GLU A 291 -19.32 -32.58 6.19
CA GLU A 291 -18.97 -33.71 5.33
C GLU A 291 -17.52 -33.65 4.86
N ARG A 292 -17.02 -32.45 4.54
CA ARG A 292 -15.60 -32.24 4.18
C ARG A 292 -14.67 -32.58 5.33
N ILE A 293 -15.01 -32.19 6.56
CA ILE A 293 -14.22 -32.51 7.75
C ILE A 293 -14.26 -34.02 8.04
N ARG A 294 -15.41 -34.67 7.89
CA ARG A 294 -15.57 -36.13 8.01
C ARG A 294 -14.74 -36.90 6.99
N ALA A 295 -14.66 -36.40 5.75
CA ALA A 295 -13.83 -36.97 4.70
C ALA A 295 -12.31 -36.88 5.02
N GLY A 296 -11.94 -36.05 6.00
CA GLY A 296 -10.58 -35.93 6.50
C GLY A 296 -9.70 -34.98 5.68
N GLY A 297 -8.47 -34.79 6.17
CA GLY A 297 -7.48 -33.93 5.51
C GLY A 297 -7.72 -32.43 5.69
N VAL A 298 -8.68 -32.02 6.52
CA VAL A 298 -8.93 -30.61 6.85
C VAL A 298 -8.15 -30.23 8.10
N TRP A 299 -7.36 -29.17 7.98
CA TRP A 299 -6.58 -28.59 9.07
C TRP A 299 -7.07 -27.16 9.32
N LYS A 300 -7.12 -26.78 10.60
CA LYS A 300 -7.47 -25.42 11.04
C LYS A 300 -6.27 -24.77 11.70
N ALA A 301 -6.10 -23.48 11.45
CA ALA A 301 -5.13 -22.62 12.10
C ALA A 301 -5.86 -21.84 13.20
N VAL A 302 -5.47 -22.03 14.46
CA VAL A 302 -6.12 -21.45 15.64
C VAL A 302 -5.20 -20.42 16.29
N ALA A 303 -5.68 -19.19 16.48
CA ALA A 303 -5.02 -18.16 17.28
C ALA A 303 -5.83 -17.94 18.56
N GLY A 304 -5.29 -18.38 19.70
CA GLY A 304 -6.04 -18.41 20.96
C GLY A 304 -7.23 -19.37 20.87
N THR A 305 -8.45 -18.83 20.80
CA THR A 305 -9.69 -19.61 20.66
C THR A 305 -10.36 -19.50 19.29
N ARG A 306 -9.80 -18.68 18.38
CA ARG A 306 -10.42 -18.37 17.07
C ARG A 306 -9.73 -19.12 15.93
N VAL A 307 -10.50 -19.69 15.02
CA VAL A 307 -10.01 -20.20 13.74
C VAL A 307 -9.75 -19.03 12.79
N VAL A 308 -8.47 -18.86 12.44
CA VAL A 308 -7.98 -17.74 11.62
C VAL A 308 -7.46 -18.20 10.25
N GLY A 309 -7.40 -19.51 10.03
CA GLY A 309 -7.09 -20.08 8.73
C GLY A 309 -7.50 -21.55 8.64
N SER A 310 -7.53 -22.08 7.43
CA SER A 310 -7.76 -23.50 7.18
C SER A 310 -7.11 -23.91 5.87
N VAL A 311 -6.77 -25.20 5.75
CA VAL A 311 -6.30 -25.80 4.51
C VAL A 311 -6.80 -27.24 4.44
N GLN A 312 -7.19 -27.67 3.25
CA GLN A 312 -7.55 -29.06 2.98
C GLN A 312 -6.47 -29.72 2.13
N VAL A 313 -6.05 -30.91 2.54
CA VAL A 313 -5.13 -31.77 1.80
C VAL A 313 -5.82 -33.09 1.51
N THR A 314 -6.08 -33.36 0.24
CA THR A 314 -6.59 -34.66 -0.22
C THR A 314 -5.52 -35.34 -1.06
N VAL A 315 -5.47 -36.67 -1.04
CA VAL A 315 -4.47 -37.44 -1.79
C VAL A 315 -5.16 -38.30 -2.82
N ASP A 316 -4.74 -38.16 -4.07
CA ASP A 316 -5.21 -38.96 -5.19
C ASP A 316 -3.99 -39.63 -5.85
N GLY A 317 -3.82 -40.93 -5.57
CA GLY A 317 -2.64 -41.70 -6.00
C GLY A 317 -1.34 -41.09 -5.47
N ALA A 318 -0.50 -40.61 -6.39
CA ALA A 318 0.82 -40.03 -6.09
C ALA A 318 0.81 -38.48 -6.01
N VAL A 319 -0.36 -37.85 -6.02
CA VAL A 319 -0.51 -36.39 -6.04
C VAL A 319 -1.35 -35.92 -4.85
N ALA A 320 -0.87 -34.91 -4.14
CA ALA A 320 -1.65 -34.24 -3.09
C ALA A 320 -2.32 -32.99 -3.66
N ARG A 321 -3.64 -32.91 -3.54
CA ARG A 321 -4.42 -31.72 -3.87
C ARG A 321 -4.60 -30.85 -2.65
N ILE A 322 -4.10 -29.61 -2.74
CA ILE A 322 -4.23 -28.59 -1.71
C ILE A 322 -5.40 -27.69 -2.11
N GLY A 323 -6.47 -27.77 -1.34
CA GLY A 323 -7.70 -27.01 -1.55
C GLY A 323 -8.06 -26.20 -0.31
N ARG A 324 -9.04 -25.31 -0.46
CA ARG A 324 -9.62 -24.53 0.66
C ARG A 324 -8.53 -23.88 1.54
N LEU A 325 -7.48 -23.35 0.92
CA LEU A 325 -6.46 -22.56 1.60
C LEU A 325 -7.05 -21.19 1.94
N MET A 326 -7.53 -21.05 3.16
CA MET A 326 -8.30 -19.90 3.64
C MET A 326 -7.53 -19.19 4.76
N VAL A 327 -7.52 -17.86 4.70
CA VAL A 327 -6.96 -16.99 5.74
C VAL A 327 -7.96 -15.88 6.03
N ALA A 328 -8.29 -15.70 7.31
CA ALA A 328 -9.23 -14.67 7.74
C ALA A 328 -8.74 -13.28 7.29
N PRO A 329 -9.62 -12.39 6.79
CA PRO A 329 -9.21 -11.11 6.21
C PRO A 329 -8.26 -10.28 7.08
N ASP A 330 -8.49 -10.24 8.40
CA ASP A 330 -7.68 -9.52 9.38
C ASP A 330 -6.32 -10.18 9.69
N TRP A 331 -6.13 -11.43 9.27
CA TRP A 331 -4.90 -12.21 9.37
C TRP A 331 -4.14 -12.34 8.05
N GLN A 332 -4.71 -11.83 6.96
CA GLN A 332 -4.05 -11.80 5.67
C GLN A 332 -2.82 -10.88 5.71
N GLY A 333 -1.76 -11.25 4.98
CA GLY A 333 -0.52 -10.45 4.90
C GLY A 333 0.46 -10.72 6.04
N ARG A 334 0.05 -11.50 7.04
CA ARG A 334 0.86 -11.93 8.19
C ARG A 334 1.57 -13.27 7.96
N GLY A 335 1.87 -13.64 6.71
CA GLY A 335 2.56 -14.91 6.39
C GLY A 335 1.78 -16.22 6.60
N LEU A 336 0.59 -16.20 7.20
CA LEU A 336 -0.18 -17.42 7.53
C LEU A 336 -0.53 -18.28 6.31
N GLY A 337 -0.89 -17.68 5.17
CA GLY A 337 -1.18 -18.45 3.94
C GLY A 337 0.02 -19.24 3.44
N ALA A 338 1.23 -18.65 3.51
CA ALA A 338 2.47 -19.34 3.15
C ALA A 338 2.80 -20.46 4.16
N ARG A 339 2.54 -20.24 5.45
CA ARG A 339 2.72 -21.25 6.51
C ARG A 339 1.78 -22.44 6.32
N LEU A 340 0.49 -22.20 6.07
CA LEU A 340 -0.51 -23.24 5.80
C LEU A 340 -0.19 -24.04 4.53
N LEU A 341 0.29 -23.37 3.48
CA LEU A 341 0.75 -24.05 2.25
C LEU A 341 1.96 -24.95 2.53
N ARG A 342 2.98 -24.48 3.25
CA ARG A 342 4.13 -25.31 3.65
C ARG A 342 3.71 -26.47 4.55
N PHE A 343 2.81 -26.23 5.49
CA PHE A 343 2.26 -27.26 6.37
C PHE A 343 1.56 -28.35 5.54
N ALA A 344 0.72 -27.96 4.59
CA ALA A 344 0.04 -28.90 3.69
C ALA A 344 1.03 -29.77 2.89
N GLU A 345 2.13 -29.17 2.40
CA GLU A 345 3.19 -29.90 1.70
C GLU A 345 3.94 -30.90 2.59
N GLN A 346 4.18 -30.53 3.85
CA GLN A 346 4.90 -31.34 4.84
C GLN A 346 4.06 -32.51 5.37
N THR A 347 2.76 -32.29 5.55
CA THR A 347 1.80 -33.29 6.04
C THR A 347 1.43 -34.32 4.97
N ALA A 348 1.70 -34.05 3.70
CA ALA A 348 1.45 -34.99 2.61
C ALA A 348 2.23 -36.32 2.80
N PRO A 349 1.57 -37.49 2.65
CA PRO A 349 2.18 -38.80 2.84
C PRO A 349 3.46 -39.01 2.02
N ALA A 350 4.36 -39.90 2.48
CA ALA A 350 5.64 -40.16 1.83
C ALA A 350 5.53 -40.60 0.35
N GLY A 351 4.44 -41.26 -0.04
CA GLY A 351 4.17 -41.69 -1.42
C GLY A 351 3.82 -40.57 -2.41
N VAL A 352 3.60 -39.34 -1.93
CA VAL A 352 3.27 -38.19 -2.78
C VAL A 352 4.52 -37.68 -3.50
N THR A 353 4.42 -37.54 -4.83
CA THR A 353 5.49 -37.10 -5.74
C THR A 353 5.29 -35.67 -6.27
N GLY A 354 4.10 -35.11 -6.10
CA GLY A 354 3.75 -33.76 -6.52
C GLY A 354 2.52 -33.21 -5.81
N TYR A 355 2.34 -31.90 -5.94
CA TYR A 355 1.26 -31.12 -5.35
C TYR A 355 0.49 -30.41 -6.45
N GLU A 356 -0.82 -30.35 -6.32
CA GLU A 356 -1.73 -29.63 -7.21
C GLU A 356 -2.63 -28.70 -6.39
N LEU A 357 -2.93 -27.53 -6.94
CA LEU A 357 -3.89 -26.58 -6.40
C LEU A 357 -4.51 -25.75 -7.51
N PHE A 358 -5.54 -24.99 -7.19
CA PHE A 358 -6.17 -24.04 -8.12
C PHE A 358 -6.57 -22.75 -7.43
N THR A 359 -6.72 -21.68 -8.21
CA THR A 359 -7.26 -20.38 -7.77
C THR A 359 -7.86 -19.64 -8.96
N GLY A 360 -8.72 -18.65 -8.75
CA GLY A 360 -9.20 -17.80 -9.83
C GLY A 360 -8.07 -17.09 -10.59
N ALA A 361 -8.22 -16.94 -11.91
CA ALA A 361 -7.33 -16.17 -12.78
C ALA A 361 -7.19 -14.68 -12.38
N LEU A 362 -8.21 -14.09 -11.76
CA LEU A 362 -8.16 -12.73 -11.20
C LEU A 362 -7.59 -12.65 -9.78
N SER A 363 -7.24 -13.78 -9.17
CA SER A 363 -6.71 -13.85 -7.80
C SER A 363 -5.20 -13.61 -7.78
N GLU A 364 -4.76 -12.42 -8.19
CA GLU A 364 -3.35 -12.02 -8.35
C GLU A 364 -2.48 -12.35 -7.14
N ARG A 365 -3.02 -12.09 -5.94
CA ARG A 365 -2.34 -12.39 -4.68
C ARG A 365 -2.03 -13.87 -4.50
N ASN A 366 -2.99 -14.73 -4.82
CA ASN A 366 -2.83 -16.18 -4.69
C ASN A 366 -1.86 -16.69 -5.76
N LEU A 367 -1.98 -16.20 -6.99
CA LEU A 367 -1.03 -16.50 -8.07
C LEU A 367 0.41 -16.11 -7.68
N GLY A 368 0.59 -14.94 -7.07
CA GLY A 368 1.88 -14.50 -6.53
C GLY A 368 2.41 -15.42 -5.41
N LEU A 369 1.56 -15.79 -4.45
CA LEU A 369 1.92 -16.71 -3.36
C LEU A 369 2.38 -18.07 -3.91
N TYR A 370 1.60 -18.68 -4.81
CA TYR A 370 1.89 -20.01 -5.34
C TYR A 370 3.13 -20.01 -6.25
N THR A 371 3.30 -18.98 -7.06
CA THR A 371 4.48 -18.84 -7.94
C THR A 371 5.76 -18.71 -7.11
N LYS A 372 5.74 -17.89 -6.05
CA LYS A 372 6.84 -17.77 -5.07
C LYS A 372 7.12 -19.09 -4.35
N ALA A 373 6.09 -19.88 -4.06
CA ALA A 373 6.21 -21.20 -3.46
C ALA A 373 6.70 -22.30 -4.43
N GLY A 374 6.91 -21.97 -5.72
CA GLY A 374 7.45 -22.87 -6.74
C GLY A 374 6.40 -23.64 -7.53
N TYR A 375 5.12 -23.30 -7.42
CA TYR A 375 4.08 -23.84 -8.30
C TYR A 375 4.17 -23.18 -9.68
N ARG A 376 3.74 -23.92 -10.69
CA ARG A 376 3.69 -23.46 -12.09
C ARG A 376 2.32 -23.75 -12.66
N GLU A 377 1.79 -22.81 -13.43
CA GLU A 377 0.54 -23.01 -14.18
C GLU A 377 0.68 -24.21 -15.11
N VAL A 378 -0.32 -25.09 -15.07
CA VAL A 378 -0.40 -26.29 -15.92
C VAL A 378 -1.49 -26.13 -16.96
N ARG A 379 -2.65 -25.61 -16.56
CA ARG A 379 -3.81 -25.37 -17.42
C ARG A 379 -4.78 -24.39 -16.78
N ARG A 380 -5.72 -23.90 -17.58
CA ARG A 380 -6.86 -23.10 -17.15
C ARG A 380 -8.17 -23.82 -17.44
N GLU A 381 -9.14 -23.66 -16.56
CA GLU A 381 -10.46 -24.27 -16.69
C GLU A 381 -11.56 -23.27 -16.32
N ARG A 382 -12.63 -23.24 -17.11
CA ARG A 382 -13.79 -22.40 -16.79
C ARG A 382 -14.67 -23.10 -15.75
N GLN A 383 -14.89 -22.46 -14.61
CA GLN A 383 -15.75 -22.99 -13.53
C GLN A 383 -17.19 -22.49 -13.64
N THR A 384 -17.37 -21.22 -13.97
CA THR A 384 -18.68 -20.61 -14.27
C THR A 384 -18.54 -19.72 -15.50
N ASP A 385 -19.63 -19.13 -16.00
CA ASP A 385 -19.56 -18.17 -17.12
C ASP A 385 -18.65 -16.97 -16.83
N LYS A 386 -18.41 -16.67 -15.55
CA LYS A 386 -17.59 -15.55 -15.08
C LYS A 386 -16.23 -15.97 -14.51
N VAL A 387 -16.12 -17.18 -13.94
CA VAL A 387 -14.93 -17.62 -13.19
C VAL A 387 -14.07 -18.55 -14.04
N GLU A 388 -12.82 -18.12 -14.30
CA GLU A 388 -11.75 -18.96 -14.84
C GLU A 388 -10.79 -19.35 -13.71
N LEU A 389 -10.48 -20.64 -13.60
CA LEU A 389 -9.52 -21.19 -12.65
C LEU A 389 -8.18 -21.43 -13.34
N VAL A 390 -7.12 -21.11 -12.63
CA VAL A 390 -5.74 -21.46 -12.98
C VAL A 390 -5.33 -22.64 -12.11
N LEU A 391 -5.02 -23.76 -12.73
CA LEU A 391 -4.49 -24.94 -12.05
C LEU A 391 -2.96 -24.88 -12.04
N LEU A 392 -2.37 -25.05 -10.86
CA LEU A 392 -0.93 -25.00 -10.68
C LEU A 392 -0.42 -26.29 -10.03
N ALA A 393 0.77 -26.73 -10.46
CA ALA A 393 1.42 -27.92 -9.93
C ALA A 393 2.86 -27.66 -9.51
N LYS A 394 3.34 -28.47 -8.58
CA LYS A 394 4.71 -28.46 -8.05
C LYS A 394 5.19 -29.89 -7.81
N ARG A 395 6.38 -30.24 -8.30
CA ARG A 395 7.00 -31.53 -7.96
C ARG A 395 7.56 -31.51 -6.54
N ARG A 396 7.39 -32.59 -5.79
CA ARG A 396 8.04 -32.76 -4.48
C ARG A 396 9.53 -32.93 -4.70
N ARG A 397 10.35 -32.11 -4.04
CA ARG A 397 11.81 -32.29 -4.07
C ARG A 397 12.15 -33.62 -3.39
N ARG A 398 12.84 -34.53 -4.09
CA ARG A 398 13.45 -35.70 -3.45
C ARG A 398 14.49 -35.17 -2.44
N ARG A 399 14.39 -35.59 -1.19
CA ARG A 399 15.43 -35.36 -0.19
C ARG A 399 16.68 -36.15 -0.56
#